data_AF-A0A1F8BD06-F1
#
_entry.id   AF-A0A1F8BD06-F1
#
_cell.length_a   1.000
_cell.length_b   1.000
_cell.length_c   1.000
_cell.angle_alpha   90.00
_cell.angle_beta   90.00
_cell.angle_gamma   90.00
#
_symmetry.space_group_name_H-M   'P 1'
#
loop_
_entity.id
_entity.type
_entity.pdbx_description
1 polymer ?
#
loop_
_entity_poly.entity_id
_entity_poly.type
_entity_poly.pdbx_seq_one_letter_code
_entity_poly.pdbx_strand_id
1 'polypeptide(L)'
;MLDYFVKTKSYLAGLDLSKADPLDKKINELINDPATYERASQALRRRFVRGASEVEAVDRSSRKTKIKRERIGGTYKYKIQGVDGNWFEPEERIWVVAMYALWQDSK
;
A
#
# COMPACT_ATOMS: atom_id res chain seq x y z
N MET A 1 -15.13 -0.68 11.35
CA MET A 1 -14.50 -1.47 10.26
C MET A 1 -14.18 -0.48 9.13
N LEU A 2 -13.05 -0.59 8.43
CA LEU A 2 -12.76 0.29 7.29
C LEU A 2 -13.69 -0.09 6.12
N ASP A 3 -14.86 0.52 6.04
CA ASP A 3 -15.84 0.26 4.97
C ASP A 3 -15.48 0.94 3.64
N TYR A 4 -14.28 1.52 3.57
CA TYR A 4 -13.79 2.29 2.42
C TYR A 4 -13.10 1.47 1.33
N PHE A 5 -12.67 0.23 1.60
CA PHE A 5 -11.90 -0.61 0.66
C PHE A 5 -12.75 -1.75 0.08
N VAL A 6 -13.88 -1.39 -0.52
CA VAL A 6 -14.90 -2.33 -0.98
C VAL A 6 -14.33 -3.28 -2.04
N LYS A 7 -13.54 -2.77 -2.99
CA LYS A 7 -13.01 -3.59 -4.08
C LYS A 7 -11.96 -4.57 -3.56
N THR A 8 -11.08 -4.10 -2.68
CA THR A 8 -10.06 -4.97 -2.08
C THR A 8 -10.68 -6.03 -1.17
N LYS A 9 -11.73 -5.71 -0.40
CA LYS A 9 -12.48 -6.72 0.39
C LYS A 9 -13.07 -7.80 -0.53
N SER A 10 -13.72 -7.42 -1.63
CA SER A 10 -14.27 -8.37 -2.59
C SER A 10 -13.19 -9.23 -3.24
N TYR A 11 -12.04 -8.66 -3.57
CA TYR A 11 -10.88 -9.40 -4.08
C TYR A 11 -10.39 -10.45 -3.06
N LEU A 12 -10.20 -10.05 -1.79
CA LEU A 12 -9.73 -10.97 -0.74
C LEU A 12 -10.73 -12.09 -0.44
N ALA A 13 -12.04 -11.84 -0.55
CA ALA A 13 -13.07 -12.85 -0.30
C ALA A 13 -12.97 -14.05 -1.26
N GLY A 14 -12.38 -13.87 -2.44
CA GLY A 14 -12.14 -14.94 -3.41
C GLY A 14 -10.81 -15.69 -3.23
N LEU A 15 -9.98 -15.30 -2.26
CA LEU A 15 -8.64 -15.86 -2.09
C LEU A 15 -8.55 -16.92 -0.98
N ASP A 16 -7.78 -17.97 -1.26
CA ASP A 16 -7.26 -18.85 -0.22
C ASP A 16 -6.07 -18.16 0.46
N LEU A 17 -6.34 -17.47 1.58
CA LEU A 17 -5.33 -16.72 2.34
C LEU A 17 -4.15 -17.58 2.82
N SER A 18 -4.30 -18.90 2.93
CA SER A 18 -3.18 -19.77 3.32
C SER A 18 -2.10 -19.83 2.24
N LYS A 19 -2.51 -19.80 0.97
CA LYS A 19 -1.66 -19.85 -0.23
C LYS A 19 -1.38 -18.48 -0.85
N ALA A 20 -2.07 -17.44 -0.37
CA ALA A 20 -1.91 -16.08 -0.86
C ALA A 20 -0.47 -15.57 -0.66
N ASP A 21 -0.08 -14.63 -1.52
CA ASP A 21 1.21 -13.97 -1.45
C ASP A 21 1.31 -13.05 -0.22
N PRO A 22 2.53 -12.60 0.15
CA PRO A 22 2.74 -11.77 1.34
C PRO A 22 1.97 -10.43 1.30
N LEU A 23 1.75 -9.87 0.11
CA LEU A 23 1.04 -8.60 -0.04
C LEU A 23 -0.44 -8.78 0.24
N ASP A 24 -1.05 -9.82 -0.32
CA ASP A 24 -2.46 -10.14 -0.04
C ASP A 24 -2.69 -10.46 1.45
N LYS A 25 -1.77 -11.20 2.09
CA LYS A 25 -1.80 -11.44 3.54
C LYS A 25 -1.70 -10.15 4.35
N LYS A 26 -0.77 -9.26 4.00
CA LYS A 26 -0.63 -7.96 4.67
C LYS A 26 -1.87 -7.09 4.49
N ILE A 27 -2.44 -7.05 3.29
CA ILE A 27 -3.68 -6.30 3.04
C ILE A 27 -4.82 -6.85 3.90
N ASN A 28 -4.95 -8.17 3.98
CA ASN A 28 -5.97 -8.79 4.84
C ASN A 28 -5.81 -8.40 6.31
N GLU A 29 -4.58 -8.38 6.83
CA GLU A 29 -4.29 -7.86 8.17
C GLU A 29 -4.75 -6.41 8.33
N LEU A 30 -4.35 -5.53 7.42
CA LEU A 30 -4.67 -4.09 7.50
C LEU A 30 -6.17 -3.80 7.34
N ILE A 31 -6.91 -4.59 6.57
CA ILE A 31 -8.37 -4.45 6.44
C ILE A 31 -9.08 -4.80 7.75
N ASN A 32 -8.60 -5.85 8.42
CA ASN A 32 -9.23 -6.38 9.62
C ASN A 32 -8.73 -5.71 10.91
N ASP A 33 -7.61 -5.00 10.86
CA ASP A 33 -7.07 -4.20 11.96
C ASP A 33 -6.93 -2.70 11.56
N PRO A 34 -7.96 -1.89 11.81
CA PRO A 34 -7.94 -0.45 11.52
C PRO A 34 -6.82 0.31 12.24
N ALA A 35 -6.43 -0.11 13.44
CA ALA A 35 -5.38 0.57 14.20
C ALA A 35 -4.02 0.34 13.53
N THR A 36 -3.77 -0.88 13.05
CA THR A 36 -2.55 -1.20 12.29
C THR A 36 -2.53 -0.50 10.93
N TYR A 37 -3.66 -0.45 10.22
CA TYR A 37 -3.78 0.36 9.00
C TYR A 37 -3.43 1.84 9.23
N GLU A 38 -4.02 2.48 10.24
CA GLU A 38 -3.77 3.90 10.51
C GLU A 38 -2.31 4.16 10.89
N ARG A 39 -1.69 3.28 11.68
CA ARG A 39 -0.26 3.39 12.01
C ARG A 39 0.62 3.37 10.75
N ALA A 40 0.40 2.40 9.86
CA ALA A 40 1.14 2.28 8.61
C ALA A 40 0.88 3.47 7.66
N SER A 41 -0.39 3.87 7.52
CA SER A 41 -0.82 5.01 6.70
C SER A 41 -0.18 6.32 7.15
N GLN A 42 -0.16 6.59 8.46
CA GLN A 42 0.48 7.78 9.02
C GLN A 42 2.00 7.72 8.92
N ALA A 43 2.60 6.54 9.12
CA ALA A 43 4.04 6.35 8.95
C ALA A 43 4.47 6.68 7.51
N LEU A 44 3.77 6.15 6.51
CA LEU A 44 3.98 6.49 5.10
C LEU A 44 3.81 7.99 4.85
N ARG A 45 2.70 8.57 5.32
CA ARG A 45 2.41 10.00 5.14
C ARG A 45 3.52 10.88 5.71
N ARG A 46 4.06 10.55 6.89
CA ARG A 46 5.14 11.29 7.56
C ARG A 46 6.42 11.33 6.73
N ARG A 47 6.72 10.27 5.96
CA ARG A 47 7.90 10.28 5.05
C ARG A 47 7.82 11.43 4.05
N PHE A 48 6.69 11.57 3.38
CA PHE A 48 6.47 12.64 2.40
C PHE A 48 6.35 14.02 3.05
N VAL A 49 5.72 14.13 4.22
CA VAL A 49 5.66 15.41 4.97
C VAL A 49 7.06 15.89 5.36
N ARG A 50 7.99 14.97 5.62
CA ARG A 50 9.41 15.27 5.91
C ARG A 50 10.25 15.51 4.65
N GLY A 51 9.63 15.64 3.48
CA GLY A 51 10.32 16.02 2.24
C GLY A 51 10.84 14.86 1.39
N ALA A 52 10.52 13.60 1.71
CA ALA A 52 10.84 12.50 0.81
C ALA A 52 10.07 12.67 -0.52
N SER A 53 10.77 12.64 -1.66
CA SER A 53 10.15 12.58 -2.99
C SER A 53 9.61 11.18 -3.29
N GLU A 54 10.36 10.16 -2.86
CA GLU A 54 10.07 8.75 -3.06
C GLU A 54 10.32 7.98 -1.74
N VAL A 55 9.58 6.90 -1.55
CA VAL A 55 9.69 6.01 -0.39
C VAL A 55 9.79 4.59 -0.91
N GLU A 56 10.74 3.82 -0.38
CA GLU A 56 10.88 2.40 -0.73
C GLU A 56 9.66 1.59 -0.26
N ALA A 57 9.35 0.55 -1.02
CA ALA A 57 8.28 -0.39 -0.76
C ALA A 57 8.62 -1.77 -1.34
N VAL A 58 7.77 -2.76 -1.07
CA VAL A 58 7.87 -4.11 -1.64
C VAL A 58 6.60 -4.42 -2.44
N ASP A 59 6.76 -4.90 -3.68
CA ASP A 59 5.65 -5.31 -4.54
C ASP A 59 5.18 -6.75 -4.27
N ARG A 60 4.14 -7.18 -5.00
CA ARG A 60 3.56 -8.52 -4.89
C ARG A 60 4.58 -9.65 -5.13
N SER A 61 5.56 -9.42 -6.01
CA SER A 61 6.63 -10.39 -6.31
C SER A 61 7.80 -10.27 -5.33
N SER A 62 7.60 -9.63 -4.18
CA SER A 62 8.64 -9.37 -3.17
C SER A 62 9.82 -8.55 -3.70
N ARG A 63 9.63 -7.76 -4.77
CA ARG A 63 10.68 -6.91 -5.34
C ARG A 63 10.64 -5.54 -4.69
N LYS A 64 11.81 -4.93 -4.55
CA LYS A 64 11.92 -3.52 -4.15
C LYS A 64 11.30 -2.65 -5.24
N THR A 65 10.43 -1.74 -4.82
CA THR A 65 9.81 -0.72 -5.65
C THR A 65 9.76 0.60 -4.88
N LYS A 66 9.18 1.63 -5.48
CA LYS A 66 9.07 2.96 -4.93
C LYS A 66 7.62 3.44 -4.96
N ILE A 67 7.28 4.22 -3.93
CA ILE A 67 6.05 4.97 -3.81
C ILE A 67 6.40 6.44 -3.92
N LYS A 68 5.64 7.19 -4.71
CA LYS A 68 5.66 8.66 -4.68
C LYS A 68 4.29 9.21 -4.32
N ARG A 69 4.27 10.48 -3.89
CA ARG A 69 3.04 11.20 -3.61
C ARG A 69 3.03 12.52 -4.38
N GLU A 70 2.03 12.71 -5.22
CA GLU A 70 1.87 13.89 -6.08
C GLU A 70 0.61 14.66 -5.69
N ARG A 71 0.63 15.98 -5.84
CA ARG A 71 -0.56 16.82 -5.66
C ARG A 71 -1.17 17.09 -7.03
N ILE A 72 -2.36 16.54 -7.29
CA ILE A 72 -3.08 16.69 -8.55
C ILE A 72 -4.46 17.26 -8.23
N GLY A 73 -4.82 18.40 -8.83
CA GLY A 73 -6.12 19.04 -8.60
C GLY A 73 -6.40 19.34 -7.12
N GLY A 74 -5.37 19.74 -6.36
CA GLY A 74 -5.48 20.01 -4.92
C GLY A 74 -5.42 18.79 -4.01
N THR A 75 -5.56 17.57 -4.56
CA THR A 75 -5.59 16.31 -3.80
C THR A 75 -4.25 15.57 -3.88
N TYR A 76 -3.82 14.95 -2.78
CA TYR A 76 -2.65 14.07 -2.79
C TYR A 76 -3.01 12.68 -3.28
N LYS A 77 -2.34 12.25 -4.35
CA LYS A 77 -2.43 10.91 -4.92
C LYS A 77 -1.13 10.17 -4.71
N TYR A 78 -1.23 8.88 -4.41
CA TYR A 78 -0.07 8.01 -4.30
C TYR A 78 0.10 7.23 -5.60
N LYS A 79 1.36 7.06 -6.02
CA LYS A 79 1.71 6.25 -7.19
C LYS A 79 2.80 5.26 -6.84
N ILE A 80 2.78 4.12 -7.51
CA ILE A 80 3.75 3.03 -7.36
C ILE A 80 4.54 2.92 -8.67
N GLN A 81 5.84 2.66 -8.57
CA GLN A 81 6.68 2.40 -9.73
C GLN A 81 6.51 0.95 -10.20
N GLY A 82 6.10 0.76 -11.45
CA GLY A 82 6.09 -0.52 -12.11
C GLY A 82 7.50 -0.97 -12.52
N VAL A 83 7.61 -2.22 -12.92
CA VAL A 83 8.87 -2.84 -13.38
C VAL A 83 9.42 -2.17 -14.63
N ASP A 84 8.51 -1.65 -15.45
CA ASP A 84 8.79 -0.87 -16.65
C ASP A 84 9.24 0.57 -16.35
N GLY A 85 9.32 0.95 -15.08
CA GLY A 85 9.66 2.29 -14.63
C GLY A 85 8.50 3.29 -14.68
N ASN A 86 7.35 2.89 -15.20
CA ASN A 86 6.15 3.73 -15.26
C ASN A 86 5.50 3.86 -13.87
N TRP A 87 4.72 4.93 -13.70
CA TRP A 87 4.06 5.22 -12.42
C TRP A 87 2.56 5.00 -12.50
N PHE A 88 2.05 4.17 -11.60
CA PHE A 88 0.64 3.76 -11.59
C PHE A 88 -0.04 4.21 -10.30
N GLU A 89 -1.24 4.77 -10.42
CA GLU A 89 -2.11 5.03 -9.29
C GLU A 89 -2.92 3.75 -9.01
N PRO A 90 -2.79 3.14 -7.82
CA PRO A 90 -3.59 1.98 -7.49
C PRO A 90 -5.05 2.38 -7.26
N GLU A 91 -5.93 1.43 -7.52
CA GLU A 91 -7.37 1.63 -7.42
C GLU A 91 -7.83 2.01 -6.01
N GLU A 92 -7.22 1.42 -4.99
CA GLU A 92 -7.48 1.74 -3.59
C GLU A 92 -6.17 1.99 -2.83
N ARG A 93 -6.18 2.99 -1.95
CA ARG A 93 -4.98 3.42 -1.21
C ARG A 93 -4.35 2.32 -0.36
N ILE A 94 -5.13 1.32 0.06
CA ILE A 94 -4.65 0.22 0.90
C ILE A 94 -3.49 -0.55 0.27
N TRP A 95 -3.47 -0.69 -1.06
CA TRP A 95 -2.37 -1.33 -1.78
C TRP A 95 -1.03 -0.63 -1.52
N VAL A 96 -1.00 0.69 -1.61
CA VAL A 96 0.19 1.49 -1.31
C VAL A 96 0.64 1.31 0.13
N VAL A 97 -0.31 1.36 1.06
CA VAL A 97 -0.03 1.26 2.49
C VAL A 97 0.52 -0.13 2.83
N ALA A 98 -0.05 -1.18 2.23
CA ALA A 98 0.40 -2.56 2.44
C ALA A 98 1.80 -2.81 1.85
N MET A 99 2.10 -2.29 0.66
CA MET A 99 3.43 -2.40 0.05
C MET A 99 4.50 -1.69 0.90
N TYR A 100 4.15 -0.55 1.50
CA TYR A 100 5.02 0.14 2.45
C TYR A 100 5.16 -0.64 3.76
N ALA A 101 4.06 -1.12 4.35
CA ALA A 101 4.06 -1.88 5.60
C ALA A 101 4.91 -3.16 5.47
N LEU A 102 4.76 -3.91 4.38
CA LEU A 102 5.59 -5.07 4.07
C LEU A 102 7.08 -4.74 4.03
N TRP A 103 7.45 -3.63 3.38
CA TRP A 103 8.83 -3.18 3.39
C TRP A 103 9.32 -2.84 4.80
N GLN A 104 8.48 -2.22 5.63
CA GLN A 104 8.83 -1.95 7.03
C GLN A 104 9.05 -3.24 7.83
N ASP A 105 8.25 -4.28 7.59
CA ASP A 105 8.38 -5.57 8.27
C ASP A 105 9.64 -6.34 7.86
N SER A 106 10.20 -6.04 6.68
CA SER A 106 11.44 -6.65 6.19
C SER A 106 12.73 -5.99 6.72
N LYS A 107 12.60 -5.00 7.62
CA LYS A 107 13.72 -4.28 8.24
C LYS A 107 13.93 -4.67 9.68
#